data_AF-A0A1Y3N823-F1
#
_entry.id   AF-A0A1Y3N823-F1
#
_cell.length_a   1.000
_cell.length_b   1.000
_cell.length_c   1.000
_cell.angle_alpha   90.00
_cell.angle_beta   90.00
_cell.angle_gamma   90.00
#
_symmetry.space_group_name_H-M   'P 1'
#
loop_
_entity.id
_entity.type
_entity.pdbx_description
1 polymer ?
#
loop_
_entity_poly.entity_id
_entity_poly.type
_entity_poly.pdbx_seq_one_letter_code
_entity_poly.pdbx_strand_id
1 'polypeptide(L)'
;MPEAKVQDLLKLSEAIPKSKRYSDLSTTKLMELWNKISVYTEELLLNKKAPEFPGLGIFYIKRNYAASPEEFTPQFFPTSKIFNGFNCYYYGNSVKSGIPNKLPLNYSIMASRMGWTRPEVEMGVRDIIACIKISVESGTPLNLTMGTMGTLKITRTKVDM
;
A
#
# COMPACT_ATOMS: atom_id res chain seq x y z
N MET A 1 -6.64 -21.35 -7.89
CA MET A 1 -7.17 -19.98 -7.92
C MET A 1 -6.11 -19.09 -8.56
N PRO A 2 -6.42 -18.28 -9.59
CA PRO A 2 -5.40 -17.43 -10.20
C PRO A 2 -5.09 -16.26 -9.27
N GLU A 3 -3.80 -16.09 -8.95
CA GLU A 3 -3.27 -15.00 -8.13
C GLU A 3 -3.28 -13.70 -8.95
N ALA A 4 -4.05 -12.69 -8.55
CA ALA A 4 -4.06 -11.41 -9.24
C ALA A 4 -2.82 -10.58 -8.85
N LYS A 5 -2.03 -10.15 -9.83
CA LYS A 5 -0.84 -9.30 -9.65
C LYS A 5 -1.22 -7.81 -9.72
N VAL A 6 -0.29 -6.91 -9.40
CA VAL A 6 -0.40 -5.44 -9.62
C VAL A 6 -0.96 -5.12 -11.02
N GLN A 7 -0.55 -5.88 -12.04
CA GLN A 7 -1.03 -5.74 -13.42
C GLN A 7 -2.53 -6.02 -13.57
N ASP A 8 -3.09 -6.97 -12.82
CA ASP A 8 -4.51 -7.32 -12.89
C ASP A 8 -5.37 -6.28 -12.14
N LEU A 9 -4.82 -5.69 -11.09
CA LEU A 9 -5.41 -4.58 -10.33
C LEU A 9 -5.47 -3.27 -11.10
N LEU A 10 -4.48 -3.03 -11.96
CA LEU A 10 -4.41 -1.82 -12.75
C LEU A 10 -5.13 -1.98 -14.09
N LYS A 11 -5.30 -3.20 -14.61
CA LYS A 11 -6.36 -3.51 -15.58
C LYS A 11 -7.75 -3.27 -15.01
N LEU A 12 -7.99 -3.57 -13.73
CA LEU A 12 -9.22 -3.18 -13.02
C LEU A 12 -9.40 -1.65 -12.95
N SER A 13 -8.31 -0.88 -12.92
CA SER A 13 -8.41 0.59 -13.00
C SER A 13 -8.97 1.09 -14.34
N GLU A 14 -8.87 0.30 -15.42
CA GLU A 14 -9.52 0.57 -16.71
C GLU A 14 -11.00 0.18 -16.70
N ALA A 15 -11.38 -0.75 -15.84
CA ALA A 15 -12.77 -1.14 -15.60
C ALA A 15 -13.51 -0.17 -14.66
N ILE A 16 -12.79 0.67 -13.91
CA ILE A 16 -13.39 1.79 -13.17
C ILE A 16 -13.87 2.82 -14.21
N PRO A 17 -15.16 3.17 -14.23
CA PRO A 17 -15.66 4.23 -15.11
C PRO A 17 -14.80 5.48 -14.94
N LYS A 18 -14.37 6.12 -16.03
CA LYS A 18 -13.52 7.33 -15.96
C LYS A 18 -14.11 8.42 -15.06
N SER A 19 -15.44 8.50 -14.98
CA SER A 19 -16.19 9.42 -14.08
C SER A 19 -16.02 9.14 -12.57
N LYS A 20 -15.44 7.99 -12.20
CA LYS A 20 -15.14 7.60 -10.82
C LYS A 20 -13.64 7.60 -10.51
N ARG A 21 -12.79 7.96 -11.49
CA ARG A 21 -11.35 8.13 -11.31
C ARG A 21 -11.06 9.54 -10.81
N TYR A 22 -10.05 9.67 -9.97
CA TYR A 22 -9.56 10.93 -9.43
C TYR A 22 -8.51 11.55 -10.34
N SER A 23 -7.84 10.76 -11.20
CA SER A 23 -6.82 11.23 -12.12
C SER A 23 -7.07 10.80 -13.57
N ASP A 24 -6.46 11.54 -14.49
CA ASP A 24 -6.37 11.19 -15.92
C ASP A 24 -5.17 10.27 -16.23
N LEU A 25 -4.52 9.68 -15.20
CA LEU A 25 -3.35 8.84 -15.38
C LEU A 25 -3.73 7.50 -16.03
N SER A 26 -2.93 7.10 -17.02
CA SER A 26 -3.05 5.78 -17.62
C SER A 26 -2.67 4.67 -16.62
N THR A 27 -3.12 3.45 -16.91
CA THR A 27 -2.74 2.22 -16.18
C THR A 27 -1.23 2.11 -16.01
N THR A 28 -0.46 2.39 -17.07
CA THR A 28 1.00 2.38 -17.05
C THR A 28 1.57 3.39 -16.05
N LYS A 29 1.03 4.60 -16.02
CA LYS A 29 1.44 5.62 -15.05
C LYS A 29 1.08 5.22 -13.62
N LEU A 30 -0.08 4.61 -13.39
CA LEU A 30 -0.43 4.10 -12.06
C LEU A 30 0.50 2.95 -11.61
N MET A 31 0.95 2.07 -12.52
CA MET A 31 1.96 1.05 -12.23
C MET A 31 3.29 1.70 -11.84
N GLU A 32 3.72 2.68 -12.61
CA GLU A 32 4.95 3.43 -12.34
C GLU A 32 4.88 4.11 -10.97
N LEU A 33 3.76 4.74 -10.65
CA LEU A 33 3.50 5.37 -9.36
C LEU A 33 3.59 4.35 -8.22
N TRP A 34 2.91 3.20 -8.34
CA TRP A 34 2.99 2.14 -7.32
C TRP A 34 4.42 1.68 -7.09
N ASN A 35 5.16 1.38 -8.16
CA ASN A 35 6.56 0.96 -8.06
C ASN A 35 7.43 2.02 -7.37
N LYS A 36 7.24 3.30 -7.68
CA LYS A 36 7.94 4.39 -7.01
C LYS A 36 7.58 4.48 -5.53
N ILE A 37 6.33 4.24 -5.16
CA ILE A 37 5.91 4.22 -3.75
C ILE A 37 6.55 3.04 -3.03
N SER A 38 6.63 1.86 -3.65
CA SER A 38 7.31 0.70 -3.08
C SER A 38 8.78 0.98 -2.80
N VAL A 39 9.51 1.55 -3.77
CA VAL A 39 10.93 1.94 -3.59
C VAL A 39 11.09 2.99 -2.48
N TYR A 40 10.24 4.03 -2.48
CA TYR A 40 10.29 5.05 -1.44
C TYR A 40 9.97 4.48 -0.04
N THR A 41 9.03 3.54 0.04
CA THR A 41 8.69 2.83 1.28
C THR A 41 9.88 2.02 1.79
N GLU A 42 10.58 1.32 0.90
CA GLU A 42 11.78 0.54 1.22
C GLU A 42 12.87 1.44 1.80
N GLU A 43 13.19 2.56 1.13
CA GLU A 43 14.17 3.53 1.60
C GLU A 43 13.83 4.04 3.02
N LEU A 44 12.56 4.32 3.29
CA LEU A 44 12.13 4.80 4.61
C LEU A 44 12.25 3.71 5.68
N LEU A 45 11.91 2.47 5.37
CA LEU A 45 12.04 1.33 6.29
C LEU A 45 13.51 1.04 6.62
N LEU A 46 14.42 1.11 5.64
CA LEU A 46 15.87 1.00 5.86
C LEU A 46 16.39 2.08 6.81
N ASN A 47 15.78 3.27 6.76
CA ASN A 47 16.06 4.38 7.69
C ASN A 47 15.27 4.30 9.01
N LYS A 48 14.71 3.13 9.34
CA LYS A 48 13.95 2.86 10.58
C LYS A 48 12.78 3.81 10.79
N LYS A 49 12.17 4.27 9.69
CA LYS A 49 10.91 5.03 9.68
C LYS A 49 9.75 4.10 9.40
N ALA A 50 8.55 4.51 9.77
CA ALA A 50 7.33 3.76 9.54
C ALA A 50 6.38 4.53 8.60
N PRO A 51 6.52 4.37 7.27
CA PRO A 51 5.69 5.12 6.33
C PRO A 51 4.22 4.69 6.42
N GLU A 52 3.34 5.67 6.55
CA GLU A 52 1.90 5.50 6.46
C GLU A 52 1.45 5.69 5.01
N PHE A 53 0.91 4.62 4.44
CA PHE A 53 0.21 4.69 3.18
C PHE A 53 -1.20 5.25 3.41
N PRO A 54 -1.53 6.39 2.77
CA PRO A 54 -2.79 7.09 2.99
C PRO A 54 -4.01 6.18 2.81
N GLY A 55 -4.89 6.17 3.81
CA GLY A 55 -6.16 5.43 3.73
C GLY A 55 -6.03 3.91 3.64
N LEU A 56 -4.84 3.32 3.85
CA LEU A 56 -4.63 1.87 3.91
C LEU A 56 -4.05 1.42 5.25
N GLY A 57 -2.84 1.86 5.58
CA GLY A 57 -2.09 1.28 6.69
C GLY A 57 -0.67 1.82 6.83
N ILE A 58 0.09 1.22 7.73
CA ILE A 58 1.44 1.63 8.10
C ILE A 58 2.40 0.48 7.81
N PHE A 59 3.45 0.74 7.06
CA PHE A 59 4.57 -0.18 6.94
C PHE A 59 5.54 0.02 8.10
N TYR A 60 6.11 -1.06 8.61
CA TYR A 60 7.10 -1.03 9.67
C TYR A 60 8.03 -2.23 9.57
N ILE A 61 9.20 -2.14 10.20
CA ILE A 61 10.11 -3.27 10.34
C ILE A 61 9.87 -3.94 11.70
N LYS A 62 9.71 -5.27 11.70
CA LYS A 62 9.68 -6.08 12.92
C LYS A 62 11.02 -6.78 13.05
N ARG A 63 11.65 -6.64 14.22
CA ARG A 63 12.88 -7.39 14.52
C ARG A 63 12.53 -8.86 14.77
N ASN A 64 13.23 -9.77 14.10
CA ASN A 64 13.01 -11.20 14.23
C ASN A 64 13.96 -11.82 15.26
N TYR A 65 13.65 -11.65 16.55
CA TYR A 65 14.47 -12.18 17.65
C TYR A 65 14.66 -13.71 17.63
N ALA A 66 13.80 -14.45 16.93
CA ALA A 66 13.87 -15.91 16.86
C ALA A 66 14.85 -16.43 15.79
N ALA A 67 15.09 -15.67 14.72
CA ALA A 67 16.00 -16.05 13.64
C ALA A 67 17.38 -15.39 13.80
N SER A 68 17.42 -14.08 14.08
CA SER A 68 18.65 -13.35 14.40
C SER A 68 18.33 -11.94 14.95
N PRO A 69 19.08 -11.43 15.95
CA PRO A 69 18.93 -10.05 16.44
C PRO A 69 19.07 -8.95 15.36
N GLU A 70 19.72 -9.29 14.25
CA GLU A 70 20.01 -8.39 13.13
C GLU A 70 19.02 -8.52 11.98
N GLU A 71 18.15 -9.54 12.00
CA GLU A 71 17.17 -9.76 10.94
C GLU A 71 15.91 -8.93 11.19
N PHE A 72 15.55 -8.12 10.19
CA PHE A 72 14.35 -7.30 10.19
C PHE A 72 13.44 -7.74 9.07
N THR A 73 12.17 -7.99 9.38
CA THR A 73 11.16 -8.32 8.37
C THR A 73 10.23 -7.13 8.17
N PRO A 74 9.96 -6.73 6.92
CA PRO A 74 8.94 -5.72 6.65
C PRO A 74 7.57 -6.30 7.01
N GLN A 75 6.72 -5.46 7.57
CA GLN A 75 5.36 -5.80 7.99
C GLN A 75 4.42 -4.65 7.62
N PHE A 76 3.15 -4.98 7.45
CA PHE A 76 2.11 -4.00 7.17
C PHE A 76 1.01 -4.07 8.22
N PHE A 77 0.70 -2.93 8.84
CA PHE A 77 -0.40 -2.79 9.78
C PHE A 77 -1.57 -2.06 9.11
N PRO A 78 -2.70 -2.74 8.81
CA PRO A 78 -3.86 -2.09 8.23
C PRO A 78 -4.50 -1.12 9.23
N THR A 79 -4.72 0.13 8.82
CA THR A 79 -5.37 1.16 9.66
C THR A 79 -6.75 1.55 9.15
N SER A 80 -7.08 1.18 7.91
CA SER A 80 -8.27 1.63 7.21
C SER A 80 -9.51 0.81 7.50
N LYS A 81 -10.67 1.49 7.54
CA LYS A 81 -11.97 0.85 7.69
C LYS A 81 -12.36 -0.01 6.48
N ILE A 82 -11.70 0.14 5.33
CA ILE A 82 -11.94 -0.73 4.16
C ILE A 82 -11.64 -2.20 4.50
N PHE A 83 -10.78 -2.45 5.50
CA PHE A 83 -10.47 -3.77 6.00
C PHE A 83 -11.37 -4.17 7.20
N ASN A 84 -11.90 -3.20 7.96
CA ASN A 84 -12.65 -3.44 9.21
C ASN A 84 -14.08 -3.99 9.03
N GLY A 85 -14.63 -4.06 7.82
CA GLY A 85 -15.94 -4.67 7.56
C GLY A 85 -15.94 -6.20 7.71
N PHE A 86 -14.76 -6.80 7.85
CA PHE A 86 -14.55 -8.23 8.02
C PHE A 86 -13.85 -8.38 9.37
N ASN A 87 -14.48 -9.08 10.32
CA ASN A 87 -14.23 -9.11 11.78
C ASN A 87 -12.79 -9.41 12.27
N CYS A 88 -11.78 -9.38 11.40
CA CYS A 88 -10.42 -9.84 11.65
C CYS A 88 -9.41 -8.72 11.97
N TYR A 89 -9.75 -7.44 11.77
CA TYR A 89 -8.78 -6.32 11.85
C TYR A 89 -9.00 -5.33 12.99
N TYR A 90 -10.04 -5.53 13.79
CA TYR A 90 -10.27 -4.73 14.98
C TYR A 90 -9.41 -5.25 16.14
N TYR A 91 -8.10 -4.98 16.09
CA TYR A 91 -7.26 -5.11 17.28
C TYR A 91 -7.62 -3.96 18.23
N GLY A 92 -8.61 -4.24 19.09
CA GLY A 92 -9.33 -3.25 19.86
C GLY A 92 -8.46 -2.35 20.75
N ASN A 93 -7.23 -2.73 21.12
CA ASN A 93 -6.43 -1.96 22.08
C ASN A 93 -4.89 -2.11 22.04
N SER A 94 -4.24 -2.80 21.08
CA SER A 94 -2.89 -3.33 21.37
C SER A 94 -1.69 -2.94 20.49
N VAL A 95 -1.82 -2.24 19.35
CA VAL A 95 -0.64 -2.04 18.46
C VAL A 95 -0.48 -0.63 17.87
N LYS A 96 -1.54 0.19 17.82
CA LYS A 96 -1.47 1.53 17.21
C LYS A 96 -0.55 2.52 17.94
N SER A 97 -0.33 2.32 19.24
CA SER A 97 0.57 3.15 20.07
C SER A 97 2.05 2.74 19.99
N GLY A 98 2.36 1.60 19.35
CA GLY A 98 3.68 0.98 19.42
C GLY A 98 4.57 1.13 18.19
N ILE A 99 4.11 1.76 17.10
CA ILE A 99 4.93 1.94 15.88
C ILE A 99 5.65 3.29 15.96
N PRO A 100 6.95 3.33 16.30
CA PRO A 100 7.70 4.58 16.38
C PRO A 100 7.97 5.16 14.98
N ASN A 101 8.27 6.47 14.92
CA ASN A 101 8.71 7.17 13.70
C ASN A 101 7.73 7.07 12.53
N LYS A 102 6.43 7.14 12.81
CA LYS A 102 5.39 7.21 11.78
C LYS A 102 5.57 8.45 10.91
N LEU A 103 5.60 8.26 9.58
CA LEU A 103 5.72 9.35 8.62
C LEU A 103 4.66 9.23 7.53
N PRO A 104 3.89 10.29 7.22
CA PRO A 104 2.97 10.25 6.09
C PRO A 104 3.75 10.16 4.77
N LEU A 105 3.13 9.55 3.76
CA LEU A 105 3.65 9.55 2.40
C LEU A 105 3.87 11.00 1.91
N ASN A 106 5.10 11.33 1.52
CA ASN A 106 5.45 12.68 1.09
C ASN A 106 5.24 12.82 -0.42
N TYR A 107 4.07 13.34 -0.81
CA TYR A 107 3.72 13.53 -2.22
C TYR A 107 4.66 14.49 -2.96
N SER A 108 5.28 15.45 -2.28
CA SER A 108 6.20 16.41 -2.91
C SER A 108 7.50 15.73 -3.32
N ILE A 109 8.06 14.86 -2.46
CA ILE A 109 9.24 14.05 -2.79
C ILE A 109 8.93 13.10 -3.95
N MET A 110 7.77 12.44 -3.90
CA MET A 110 7.31 11.54 -4.96
C MET A 110 7.17 12.26 -6.30
N ALA A 111 6.51 13.43 -6.29
CA ALA A 111 6.34 14.28 -7.47
C ALA A 111 7.68 14.68 -8.09
N SER A 112 8.62 15.15 -7.26
CA SER A 112 9.97 15.50 -7.71
C SER A 112 10.71 14.30 -8.33
N ARG A 113 10.63 13.10 -7.73
CA ARG A 113 11.28 11.88 -8.24
C ARG A 113 10.67 11.34 -9.52
N MET A 114 9.40 11.65 -9.79
CA MET A 114 8.67 11.21 -10.98
C MET A 114 8.66 12.26 -12.10
N GLY A 115 9.09 13.49 -11.83
CA GLY A 115 8.91 14.61 -12.75
C GLY A 115 7.43 14.97 -12.95
N TRP A 116 6.58 14.71 -11.96
CA TRP A 116 5.14 15.01 -11.97
C TRP A 116 4.86 16.18 -11.03
N THR A 117 3.65 16.73 -11.11
CA THR A 117 3.16 17.69 -10.12
C THR A 117 2.65 16.96 -8.86
N ARG A 118 2.70 17.64 -7.71
CA ARG A 118 2.14 17.11 -6.46
C ARG A 118 0.66 16.70 -6.60
N PRO A 119 -0.22 17.50 -7.23
CA PRO A 119 -1.61 17.11 -7.45
C PRO A 119 -1.76 15.83 -8.28
N GLU A 120 -0.98 15.65 -9.35
CA GLU A 120 -1.04 14.42 -10.17
C GLU A 120 -0.71 13.17 -9.34
N VAL A 121 0.33 13.24 -8.51
CA VAL A 121 0.69 12.14 -7.60
C VAL A 121 -0.41 11.88 -6.59
N GLU A 122 -0.96 12.92 -5.96
CA GLU A 122 -2.02 12.78 -4.96
C GLU A 122 -3.27 12.13 -5.56
N MET A 123 -3.69 12.58 -6.75
CA MET A 123 -4.84 12.01 -7.47
C MET A 123 -4.58 10.56 -7.91
N GLY A 124 -3.37 10.25 -8.39
CA GLY A 124 -2.99 8.88 -8.75
C GLY A 124 -2.98 7.93 -7.55
N VAL A 125 -2.54 8.40 -6.37
CA VAL A 125 -2.61 7.63 -5.12
C VAL A 125 -4.07 7.36 -4.73
N ARG A 126 -4.97 8.33 -4.91
CA ARG A 126 -6.41 8.12 -4.68
C ARG A 126 -7.01 7.08 -5.61
N ASP A 127 -6.59 7.04 -6.88
CA ASP A 127 -7.01 5.98 -7.82
C ASP A 127 -6.53 4.60 -7.38
N ILE A 128 -5.28 4.47 -6.94
CA ILE A 128 -4.75 3.21 -6.40
C ILE A 128 -5.56 2.75 -5.18
N ILE A 129 -5.87 3.65 -4.25
CA ILE A 129 -6.70 3.33 -3.06
C ILE A 129 -8.10 2.90 -3.49
N ALA A 130 -8.70 3.57 -4.46
CA ALA A 130 -10.01 3.20 -4.98
C ALA A 130 -10.01 1.80 -5.61
N CYS A 131 -8.98 1.46 -6.39
CA CYS A 131 -8.81 0.12 -6.95
C CYS A 131 -8.71 -0.94 -5.86
N ILE A 132 -7.89 -0.70 -4.84
CA ILE A 132 -7.73 -1.62 -3.70
C ILE A 132 -9.07 -1.81 -2.98
N LYS A 133 -9.80 -0.72 -2.72
CA LYS A 133 -11.11 -0.77 -2.07
C LYS A 133 -12.10 -1.62 -2.88
N ILE A 134 -12.20 -1.39 -4.19
CA ILE A 134 -13.10 -2.15 -5.07
C ILE A 134 -12.78 -3.64 -5.01
N SER A 135 -11.49 -4.01 -5.07
CA SER A 135 -11.09 -5.42 -5.03
C SER A 135 -11.37 -6.08 -3.68
N VAL A 136 -11.19 -5.35 -2.57
CA VAL A 136 -11.58 -5.84 -1.24
C VAL A 136 -13.08 -6.06 -1.15
N GLU A 137 -13.89 -5.12 -1.65
CA GLU A 137 -15.35 -5.20 -1.67
C GLU A 137 -15.87 -6.35 -2.56
N SER A 138 -15.24 -6.58 -3.72
CA SER A 138 -15.59 -7.69 -4.63
C SER A 138 -15.06 -9.05 -4.16
N GLY A 139 -14.19 -9.08 -3.14
CA GLY A 139 -13.54 -10.29 -2.68
C GLY A 139 -12.43 -10.80 -3.62
N THR A 140 -11.94 -9.96 -4.52
CA THR A 140 -10.81 -10.29 -5.41
C THR A 140 -9.50 -10.13 -4.64
N PRO A 141 -8.72 -11.22 -4.44
CA PRO A 141 -7.41 -11.14 -3.80
C PRO A 141 -6.46 -10.26 -4.61
N LEU A 142 -5.59 -9.53 -3.93
CA LEU A 142 -4.60 -8.65 -4.52
C LEU A 142 -3.21 -9.02 -4.05
N ASN A 143 -2.28 -9.12 -4.99
CA ASN A 143 -0.86 -9.29 -4.71
C ASN A 143 -0.12 -8.08 -5.24
N LEU A 144 0.20 -7.16 -4.34
CA LEU A 144 0.90 -5.92 -4.63
C LEU A 144 2.40 -6.11 -4.43
N THR A 145 3.16 -6.17 -5.52
CA THR A 145 4.62 -6.30 -5.45
C THR A 145 5.24 -5.07 -4.80
N MET A 146 6.14 -5.30 -3.85
CA MET A 146 6.81 -4.27 -3.06
C MET A 146 8.33 -4.27 -3.29
N GLY A 147 8.76 -4.61 -4.50
CA GLY A 147 10.17 -4.73 -4.84
C GLY A 147 10.85 -5.89 -4.09
N THR A 148 11.97 -5.60 -3.44
CA THR A 148 12.73 -6.57 -2.64
C THR A 148 12.03 -6.93 -1.32
N MET A 149 11.10 -6.10 -0.86
CA MET A 149 10.37 -6.29 0.40
C MET A 149 9.31 -7.41 0.33
N GLY A 150 9.16 -8.05 -0.83
CA GLY A 150 8.18 -9.10 -1.06
C GLY A 150 6.89 -8.59 -1.68
N THR A 151 5.75 -9.10 -1.20
CA THR A 151 4.43 -8.85 -1.80
C THR A 151 3.42 -8.57 -0.71
N LEU A 152 2.79 -7.40 -0.77
CA LEU A 152 1.65 -7.10 0.08
C LEU A 152 0.41 -7.83 -0.46
N LYS A 153 -0.01 -8.87 0.27
CA LYS A 153 -1.19 -9.68 -0.04
C LYS A 153 -2.39 -9.08 0.67
N ILE A 154 -3.39 -8.68 -0.11
CA ILE A 154 -4.64 -8.13 0.41
C ILE A 154 -5.76 -9.06 -0.04
N THR A 155 -6.48 -9.61 0.91
CA THR A 155 -7.72 -10.35 0.68
C THR A 155 -8.85 -9.65 1.41
N ARG A 156 -10.08 -10.14 1.19
CA ARG A 156 -11.25 -9.64 1.92
C ARG A 156 -11.08 -9.72 3.44
N THR A 157 -10.41 -10.76 3.95
CA THR A 157 -10.35 -11.07 5.39
C THR A 157 -8.96 -10.97 6.00
N LYS A 158 -7.89 -10.95 5.19
CA LYS A 158 -6.50 -10.87 5.65
C LYS A 158 -5.63 -9.93 4.81
N VAL A 159 -4.78 -9.14 5.47
CA VAL A 159 -3.68 -8.38 4.87
C VAL A 159 -2.38 -8.88 5.49
N ASP A 160 -1.44 -9.31 4.67
CA ASP A 160 -0.12 -9.77 5.08
C ASP A 160 0.96 -9.37 4.07
N MET A 161 2.21 -9.40 4.53
CA MET A 161 3.40 -9.06 3.77
C MET A 161 4.33 -10.26 3.71
#